data_AF-R5B574-F1
#
_entry.id   AF-R5B574-F1
#
_cell.length_a   1.000
_cell.length_b   1.000
_cell.length_c   1.000
_cell.angle_alpha   90.00
_cell.angle_beta   90.00
_cell.angle_gamma   90.00
#
_symmetry.space_group_name_H-M   'P 1'
#
loop_
_entity.id
_entity.type
_entity.pdbx_description
1 polymer ?
#
loop_
_entity_poly.entity_id
_entity_poly.type
_entity_poly.pdbx_seq_one_letter_code
_entity_poly.pdbx_strand_id
1 'polypeptide(L)'
;MTMCSNLFGVSDAHTHILKHDAVVNRYPGDPMPQGYTYSVGIHPWHTADASPDQWQQLESLAARPDVVAIGETGLDKQTAVPFQVQLDAFRRHIALSERFSKPLIIHDVRAHQEILALHSALRPTQPWIIHGFRGKPALARMFLSQGLYLSLGPRHNPATIAIIPPDRLLRETDQI
;
A
#
# COMPACT_ATOMS: atom_id res chain seq x y z
N MET A 1 15.33 20.78 -3.75
CA MET A 1 14.06 20.31 -3.17
C MET A 1 13.50 19.29 -4.16
N THR A 2 13.68 18.00 -3.89
CA THR A 2 13.29 16.93 -4.81
C THR A 2 11.76 16.84 -4.81
N MET A 3 11.12 17.17 -5.93
CA MET A 3 9.66 17.18 -6.04
C MET A 3 9.14 15.73 -5.98
N CYS A 4 8.50 15.31 -4.88
CA CYS A 4 7.88 13.99 -4.77
C CYS A 4 6.73 13.84 -5.77
N SER A 5 6.39 12.60 -6.12
CA SER A 5 5.28 12.34 -7.03
C SER A 5 3.95 12.74 -6.39
N ASN A 6 3.06 13.32 -7.19
CA ASN A 6 1.73 13.72 -6.72
C ASN A 6 0.68 12.65 -7.09
N LEU A 7 1.02 11.37 -6.91
CA LEU A 7 0.21 10.23 -7.38
C LEU A 7 -1.26 10.34 -6.92
N PHE A 8 -1.48 10.85 -5.71
CA PHE A 8 -2.80 10.97 -5.09
C PHE A 8 -3.34 12.41 -5.03
N GLY A 9 -2.58 13.41 -5.47
CA GLY A 9 -2.99 14.81 -5.26
C GLY A 9 -2.79 15.31 -3.81
N VAL A 10 -2.09 14.56 -2.94
CA VAL A 10 -1.92 14.87 -1.52
C VAL A 10 -0.46 14.81 -1.06
N SER A 11 -0.14 15.48 0.05
CA SER A 11 1.23 15.52 0.60
C SER A 11 1.63 14.29 1.44
N ASP A 12 0.66 13.49 1.88
CA ASP A 12 0.86 12.25 2.64
C ASP A 12 0.16 11.06 1.97
N ALA A 13 0.95 10.14 1.43
CA ALA A 13 0.45 8.99 0.69
C ALA A 13 -0.11 7.88 1.57
N HIS A 14 0.12 7.89 2.89
CA HIS A 14 -0.36 6.85 3.80
C HIS A 14 -0.29 7.25 5.28
N THR A 15 -1.41 7.15 5.98
CA THR A 15 -1.45 7.33 7.44
C THR A 15 -2.65 6.61 8.05
N HIS A 16 -2.54 6.19 9.31
CA HIS A 16 -3.69 5.71 10.08
C HIS A 16 -4.43 6.82 10.84
N ILE A 17 -3.85 8.03 10.89
CA ILE A 17 -4.39 9.18 11.62
C ILE A 17 -5.33 9.95 10.70
N LEU A 18 -6.54 10.25 11.17
CA LEU A 18 -7.49 11.04 10.41
C LEU A 18 -6.95 12.48 10.23
N LYS A 19 -6.65 12.87 8.99
CA LYS A 19 -6.21 14.22 8.64
C LYS A 19 -6.47 14.52 7.17
N HIS A 20 -6.63 15.80 6.84
CA HIS A 20 -6.72 16.26 5.46
C HIS A 20 -5.36 16.20 4.77
N ASP A 21 -5.38 16.33 3.43
CA ASP A 21 -4.18 16.28 2.59
C ASP A 21 -3.38 14.97 2.80
N ALA A 22 -4.11 13.86 2.93
CA ALA A 22 -3.56 12.54 3.17
C ALA A 22 -4.46 11.41 2.65
N VAL A 23 -3.86 10.27 2.31
CA VAL A 23 -4.59 9.01 2.14
C VAL A 23 -4.67 8.31 3.50
N VAL A 24 -5.85 8.31 4.10
CA VAL A 24 -6.09 7.73 5.42
C VAL A 24 -6.46 6.25 5.27
N ASN A 25 -5.69 5.35 5.87
CA ASN A 25 -5.97 3.92 5.83
C ASN A 25 -7.15 3.55 6.75
N ARG A 26 -8.05 2.71 6.23
CA ARG A 26 -9.24 2.24 6.94
C ARG A 26 -9.51 0.77 6.65
N TYR A 27 -9.89 0.04 7.69
CA TYR A 27 -10.41 -1.32 7.57
C TYR A 27 -11.90 -1.32 7.24
N PRO A 28 -12.42 -2.39 6.62
CA PRO A 28 -13.86 -2.59 6.52
C PRO A 28 -14.51 -2.57 7.91
N GLY A 29 -15.44 -1.64 8.12
CA GLY A 29 -16.13 -1.41 9.39
C GLY A 29 -15.71 -0.13 10.10
N ASP A 30 -14.55 0.44 9.75
CA ASP A 30 -14.07 1.67 10.38
C ASP A 30 -14.92 2.91 10.01
N PRO A 31 -14.98 3.92 10.88
CA PRO A 31 -15.62 5.20 10.57
C PRO A 31 -14.86 5.96 9.48
N MET A 32 -15.62 6.45 8.49
CA MET A 32 -15.13 7.22 7.35
C MET A 32 -15.91 8.55 7.24
N PRO A 33 -15.56 9.58 8.04
CA PRO A 33 -16.19 10.89 7.94
C PRO A 33 -15.99 11.52 6.55
N GLN A 34 -16.89 12.41 6.15
CA GLN A 34 -16.78 13.08 4.85
C GLN A 34 -15.63 14.10 4.82
N GLY A 35 -15.13 14.42 3.62
CA GLY A 35 -14.09 15.42 3.41
C GLY A 35 -12.65 14.91 3.49
N TYR A 36 -12.46 13.59 3.49
CA TYR A 36 -11.16 12.93 3.54
C TYR A 36 -11.00 11.97 2.36
N THR A 37 -9.74 11.64 2.04
CA THR A 37 -9.37 10.63 1.07
C THR A 37 -8.84 9.39 1.77
N TYR A 38 -9.20 8.22 1.26
CA TYR A 38 -8.98 6.95 1.96
C TYR A 38 -8.27 5.90 1.12
N SER A 39 -7.55 5.01 1.79
CA SER A 39 -7.27 3.66 1.29
C SER A 39 -8.06 2.66 2.11
N VAL A 40 -8.51 1.58 1.47
CA VAL A 40 -9.22 0.49 2.16
C VAL A 40 -8.62 -0.85 1.82
N GLY A 41 -8.40 -1.67 2.84
CA GLY A 41 -7.80 -2.99 2.71
C GLY A 41 -7.88 -3.81 3.99
N ILE A 42 -7.41 -5.04 3.91
CA ILE A 42 -7.22 -5.93 5.04
C ILE A 42 -5.73 -6.23 5.13
N HIS A 43 -5.14 -5.76 6.24
CA HIS A 43 -3.74 -5.90 6.55
C HIS A 43 -3.36 -7.38 6.68
N PRO A 44 -2.15 -7.83 6.26
CA PRO A 44 -1.74 -9.23 6.34
C PRO A 44 -1.96 -9.86 7.71
N TRP A 45 -1.88 -9.08 8.78
CA TRP A 45 -2.06 -9.51 10.17
C TRP A 45 -3.49 -9.94 10.50
N HIS A 46 -4.48 -9.51 9.71
CA HIS A 46 -5.90 -9.72 9.98
C HIS A 46 -6.57 -10.60 8.91
N THR A 47 -5.81 -11.11 7.94
CA THR A 47 -6.37 -11.85 6.81
C THR A 47 -6.99 -13.20 7.19
N ALA A 48 -6.51 -13.84 8.26
CA ALA A 48 -7.11 -15.08 8.78
C ALA A 48 -8.47 -14.87 9.46
N ASP A 49 -8.69 -13.70 10.05
CA ASP A 49 -9.90 -13.39 10.83
C ASP A 49 -10.95 -12.62 9.99
N ALA A 50 -10.62 -12.28 8.75
CA ALA A 50 -11.47 -11.49 7.86
C ALA A 50 -12.74 -12.25 7.46
N SER A 51 -13.89 -11.74 7.89
CA SER A 51 -15.19 -12.35 7.60
C SER A 51 -15.60 -12.13 6.13
N PRO A 52 -16.50 -12.97 5.58
CA PRO A 52 -17.10 -12.74 4.27
C PRO A 52 -17.76 -11.35 4.13
N ASP A 53 -18.39 -10.86 5.20
CA ASP A 53 -19.04 -9.55 5.22
C ASP A 53 -18.02 -8.41 5.12
N GLN A 54 -16.88 -8.50 5.84
CA GLN A 54 -15.80 -7.51 5.73
C GLN A 54 -15.23 -7.46 4.32
N TRP A 55 -15.11 -8.63 3.69
CA TRP A 55 -14.67 -8.73 2.30
C TRP A 55 -15.67 -8.13 1.30
N GLN A 56 -16.98 -8.31 1.51
CA GLN A 56 -18.03 -7.69 0.70
C GLN A 56 -18.07 -6.17 0.91
N GLN A 57 -17.89 -5.74 2.16
CA GLN A 57 -17.81 -4.33 2.51
C GLN A 57 -16.58 -3.68 1.86
N LEU A 58 -15.41 -4.33 1.89
CA LEU A 58 -14.20 -3.86 1.21
C LEU A 58 -14.47 -3.60 -0.27
N GLU A 59 -15.11 -4.55 -0.94
CA GLU A 59 -15.47 -4.45 -2.36
C GLU A 59 -16.43 -3.28 -2.64
N SER A 60 -17.39 -3.03 -1.73
CA SER A 60 -18.31 -1.90 -1.83
C SER A 60 -17.60 -0.56 -1.59
N LEU A 61 -16.71 -0.50 -0.59
CA LEU A 61 -15.89 0.67 -0.30
C LEU A 61 -14.93 0.99 -1.45
N ALA A 62 -14.35 -0.04 -2.06
CA ALA A 62 -13.46 0.08 -3.20
C ALA A 62 -14.12 0.72 -4.44
N ALA A 63 -15.44 0.81 -4.52
CA ALA A 63 -16.15 1.54 -5.58
C ALA A 63 -16.33 3.05 -5.29
N ARG A 64 -16.14 3.49 -4.04
CA ARG A 64 -16.40 4.88 -3.66
C ARG A 64 -15.36 5.84 -4.24
N PRO A 65 -15.75 7.09 -4.57
CA PRO A 65 -14.83 8.09 -5.11
C PRO A 65 -13.85 8.68 -4.08
N ASP A 66 -14.21 8.67 -2.79
CA ASP A 66 -13.35 9.13 -1.69
C ASP A 66 -12.33 8.09 -1.24
N VAL A 67 -12.46 6.85 -1.72
CA VAL A 67 -11.43 5.81 -1.61
C VAL A 67 -10.54 5.91 -2.84
N VAL A 68 -9.29 6.34 -2.68
CA VAL A 68 -8.38 6.59 -3.80
C VAL A 68 -7.35 5.48 -4.01
N ALA A 69 -7.23 4.55 -3.06
CA ALA A 69 -6.31 3.41 -3.14
C ALA A 69 -6.91 2.14 -2.51
N ILE A 70 -6.38 0.99 -2.89
CA ILE A 70 -6.59 -0.29 -2.20
C ILE A 70 -5.40 -0.55 -1.28
N GLY A 71 -5.66 -1.11 -0.11
CA GLY A 71 -4.68 -1.31 0.94
C GLY A 71 -5.01 -0.47 2.17
N GLU A 72 -4.36 -0.69 3.29
CA GLU A 72 -3.15 -1.49 3.44
C GLU A 72 -3.41 -2.99 3.32
N THR A 73 -2.60 -3.66 2.51
CA THR A 73 -2.58 -5.10 2.29
C THR A 73 -1.13 -5.52 2.04
N GLY A 74 -0.83 -6.80 1.84
CA GLY A 74 0.51 -7.24 1.48
C GLY A 74 0.90 -8.52 2.19
N LEU A 75 2.18 -8.63 2.53
CA LEU A 75 2.78 -9.86 3.04
C LEU A 75 3.75 -9.57 4.18
N ASP A 76 3.61 -10.33 5.26
CA ASP A 76 4.44 -10.24 6.46
C ASP A 76 4.79 -11.63 6.99
N LYS A 77 6.07 -12.02 6.81
CA LYS A 77 6.59 -13.30 7.28
C LYS A 77 6.91 -13.35 8.79
N GLN A 78 6.71 -12.26 9.53
CA GLN A 78 6.96 -12.20 10.96
C GLN A 78 5.70 -12.42 11.82
N THR A 79 4.55 -12.63 11.19
CA THR A 79 3.27 -12.83 11.88
C THR A 79 2.94 -14.30 12.09
N ALA A 80 1.93 -14.57 12.92
CA ALA A 80 1.38 -15.91 13.08
C ALA A 80 0.40 -16.31 11.96
N VAL A 81 -0.03 -15.36 11.11
CA VAL A 81 -0.97 -15.65 10.04
C VAL A 81 -0.29 -16.51 8.96
N PRO A 82 -0.86 -17.67 8.58
CA PRO A 82 -0.25 -18.53 7.57
C PRO A 82 0.03 -17.77 6.28
N PHE A 83 1.25 -17.88 5.77
CA PHE A 83 1.69 -17.09 4.61
C PHE A 83 0.80 -17.28 3.37
N GLN A 84 0.27 -18.49 3.16
CA GLN A 84 -0.66 -18.77 2.07
C GLN A 84 -1.99 -17.99 2.20
N VAL A 85 -2.50 -17.81 3.42
CA VAL A 85 -3.72 -17.01 3.68
C VAL A 85 -3.47 -15.55 3.33
N GLN A 86 -2.30 -15.01 3.71
CA GLN A 86 -1.92 -13.65 3.33
C GLN A 86 -1.79 -13.51 1.80
N LEU A 87 -1.21 -14.51 1.12
CA LEU A 87 -1.03 -14.52 -0.33
C LEU A 87 -2.36 -14.51 -1.09
N ASP A 88 -3.33 -15.31 -0.66
CA ASP A 88 -4.64 -15.37 -1.28
C ASP A 88 -5.42 -14.07 -1.05
N ALA A 89 -5.34 -13.51 0.16
CA ALA A 89 -5.89 -12.19 0.46
C ALA A 89 -5.22 -11.09 -0.39
N PHE A 90 -3.90 -11.11 -0.53
CA PHE A 90 -3.16 -10.12 -1.32
C PHE A 90 -3.55 -10.17 -2.79
N ARG A 91 -3.69 -11.37 -3.37
CA ARG A 91 -4.22 -11.55 -4.74
C ARG A 91 -5.62 -10.98 -4.92
N ARG A 92 -6.48 -11.12 -3.92
CA ARG A 92 -7.83 -10.51 -3.96
C ARG A 92 -7.77 -8.98 -3.97
N HIS A 93 -6.89 -8.38 -3.18
CA HIS A 93 -6.69 -6.92 -3.20
C HIS A 93 -6.11 -6.43 -4.52
N ILE A 94 -5.16 -7.17 -5.11
CA ILE A 94 -4.63 -6.86 -6.45
C ILE A 94 -5.77 -6.85 -7.48
N ALA A 95 -6.66 -7.85 -7.44
CA ALA A 95 -7.81 -7.90 -8.33
C ALA A 95 -8.76 -6.70 -8.14
N LEU A 96 -8.98 -6.25 -6.90
CA LEU A 96 -9.78 -5.05 -6.61
C LEU A 96 -9.11 -3.78 -7.12
N SER A 97 -7.79 -3.66 -6.94
CA SER A 97 -6.98 -2.54 -7.43
C SER A 97 -7.13 -2.40 -8.94
N GLU A 98 -6.92 -3.48 -9.70
CA GLU A 98 -7.09 -3.48 -11.16
C GLU A 98 -8.54 -3.18 -11.55
N ARG A 99 -9.52 -3.85 -10.93
CA ARG A 99 -10.94 -3.70 -11.29
C ARG A 99 -11.45 -2.27 -11.10
N PHE A 100 -11.04 -1.60 -10.03
CA PHE A 100 -11.47 -0.24 -9.74
C PHE A 100 -10.48 0.83 -10.20
N SER A 101 -9.41 0.44 -10.90
CA SER A 101 -8.36 1.34 -11.39
C SER A 101 -7.78 2.21 -10.26
N LYS A 102 -7.42 1.58 -9.14
CA LYS A 102 -6.89 2.24 -7.94
C LYS A 102 -5.48 1.72 -7.64
N PRO A 103 -4.52 2.59 -7.30
CA PRO A 103 -3.22 2.17 -6.80
C PRO A 103 -3.32 1.22 -5.60
N LEU A 104 -2.28 0.40 -5.40
CA LEU A 104 -2.18 -0.58 -4.33
C LEU A 104 -1.10 -0.17 -3.31
N ILE A 105 -1.49 -0.02 -2.04
CA ILE A 105 -0.59 0.28 -0.92
C ILE A 105 -0.24 -1.03 -0.21
N ILE A 106 1.06 -1.34 -0.16
CA ILE A 106 1.60 -2.67 0.15
C ILE A 106 2.52 -2.63 1.37
N HIS A 107 2.10 -3.33 2.43
CA HIS A 107 2.93 -3.72 3.56
C HIS A 107 3.82 -4.89 3.16
N ASP A 108 5.12 -4.75 3.39
CA ASP A 108 6.11 -5.76 3.03
C ASP A 108 7.14 -5.97 4.14
N VAL A 109 7.04 -7.12 4.79
CA VAL A 109 8.02 -7.55 5.79
C VAL A 109 8.59 -8.92 5.42
N ARG A 110 9.85 -8.88 4.96
CA ARG A 110 10.64 -10.05 4.52
C ARG A 110 9.99 -10.85 3.38
N ALA A 111 9.08 -10.24 2.61
CA ALA A 111 8.36 -10.87 1.51
C ALA A 111 8.66 -10.21 0.14
N HIS A 112 9.78 -9.47 0.07
CA HIS A 112 10.20 -8.69 -1.10
C HIS A 112 10.20 -9.50 -2.41
N GLN A 113 10.73 -10.73 -2.35
CA GLN A 113 10.85 -11.58 -3.52
C GLN A 113 9.49 -12.05 -4.02
N GLU A 114 8.57 -12.37 -3.11
CA GLU A 114 7.22 -12.79 -3.44
C GLU A 114 6.40 -11.66 -4.05
N ILE A 115 6.53 -10.43 -3.52
CA ILE A 115 5.89 -9.25 -4.11
C ILE A 115 6.42 -8.98 -5.51
N LEU A 116 7.75 -8.98 -5.70
CA LEU A 116 8.37 -8.77 -7.01
C LEU A 116 8.02 -9.89 -8.01
N ALA A 117 7.95 -11.15 -7.56
CA ALA A 117 7.55 -12.27 -8.39
C ALA A 117 6.09 -12.15 -8.85
N LEU A 118 5.18 -11.79 -7.93
CA LEU A 118 3.78 -11.53 -8.27
C LEU A 118 3.63 -10.35 -9.23
N HIS A 119 4.30 -9.23 -8.95
CA HIS A 119 4.25 -8.05 -9.82
C HIS A 119 4.73 -8.39 -11.24
N SER A 120 5.85 -9.09 -11.37
CA SER A 120 6.38 -9.53 -12.66
C SER A 120 5.46 -10.52 -13.38
N ALA A 121 4.82 -11.44 -12.66
CA ALA A 121 3.93 -12.45 -13.26
C ALA A 121 2.61 -11.84 -13.74
N LEU A 122 2.03 -10.95 -12.93
CA LEU A 122 0.72 -10.36 -13.20
C LEU A 122 0.80 -9.17 -14.16
N ARG A 123 1.93 -8.45 -14.20
CA ARG A 123 2.12 -7.22 -14.99
C ARG A 123 0.96 -6.24 -14.76
N PRO A 124 0.74 -5.80 -13.50
CA PRO A 124 -0.39 -4.96 -13.14
C PRO A 124 -0.34 -3.63 -13.90
N THR A 125 -1.53 -3.08 -14.19
CA THR A 125 -1.64 -1.75 -14.79
C THR A 125 -1.60 -0.66 -13.72
N GLN A 126 -2.05 -0.98 -12.51
CA GLN A 126 -2.14 -0.04 -11.42
C GLN A 126 -0.81 0.13 -10.68
N PRO A 127 -0.47 1.34 -10.22
CA PRO A 127 0.72 1.58 -9.42
C PRO A 127 0.73 0.76 -8.13
N TRP A 128 1.83 0.07 -7.87
CA TRP A 128 2.11 -0.60 -6.60
C TRP A 128 3.08 0.24 -5.77
N ILE A 129 2.73 0.45 -4.51
CA ILE A 129 3.45 1.34 -3.58
C ILE A 129 3.87 0.51 -2.37
N ILE A 130 5.18 0.39 -2.16
CA ILE A 130 5.70 -0.13 -0.88
C ILE A 130 5.66 1.03 0.12
N HIS A 131 4.75 0.97 1.09
CA HIS A 131 4.70 1.97 2.16
C HIS A 131 5.73 1.65 3.24
N GLY A 132 6.03 2.62 4.09
CA GLY A 132 6.93 2.40 5.23
C GLY A 132 8.33 1.97 4.82
N PHE A 133 8.83 2.33 3.64
CA PHE A 133 10.06 1.73 3.14
C PHE A 133 11.28 2.17 3.96
N ARG A 134 11.92 1.22 4.66
CA ARG A 134 13.13 1.44 5.48
C ARG A 134 14.36 0.67 4.96
N GLY A 135 14.24 0.04 3.81
CA GLY A 135 15.27 -0.81 3.23
C GLY A 135 16.53 -0.05 2.76
N LYS A 136 17.57 -0.81 2.45
CA LYS A 136 18.83 -0.30 1.87
C LYS A 136 18.66 0.05 0.38
N PRO A 137 19.56 0.86 -0.21
CA PRO A 137 19.51 1.24 -1.63
C PRO A 137 19.39 0.06 -2.61
N ALA A 138 20.03 -1.07 -2.30
CA ALA A 138 19.95 -2.27 -3.15
C ALA A 138 18.51 -2.80 -3.30
N LEU A 139 17.77 -2.89 -2.19
CA LEU A 139 16.38 -3.32 -2.21
C LEU A 139 15.47 -2.30 -2.92
N ALA A 140 15.69 -1.01 -2.67
CA ALA A 140 14.95 0.04 -3.36
C ALA A 140 15.14 -0.02 -4.88
N ARG A 141 16.37 -0.27 -5.36
CA ARG A 141 16.64 -0.47 -6.78
C ARG A 141 15.85 -1.65 -7.36
N MET A 142 15.68 -2.74 -6.61
CA MET A 142 14.88 -3.89 -7.06
C MET A 142 13.42 -3.48 -7.31
N PHE A 143 12.77 -2.83 -6.35
CA PHE A 143 11.41 -2.33 -6.51
C PHE A 143 11.27 -1.30 -7.64
N LEU A 144 12.16 -0.31 -7.67
CA LEU A 144 12.14 0.74 -8.68
C LEU A 144 12.37 0.20 -10.09
N SER A 145 13.24 -0.81 -10.25
CA SER A 145 13.50 -1.45 -11.55
C SER A 145 12.28 -2.15 -12.13
N GLN A 146 11.33 -2.55 -11.29
CA GLN A 146 10.05 -3.11 -11.71
C GLN A 146 8.93 -2.05 -11.82
N GLY A 147 9.23 -0.77 -11.60
CA GLY A 147 8.27 0.33 -11.74
C GLY A 147 7.42 0.61 -10.51
N LEU A 148 7.72 -0.03 -9.37
CA LEU A 148 7.01 0.24 -8.10
C LEU A 148 7.41 1.61 -7.53
N TYR A 149 6.51 2.17 -6.73
CA TYR A 149 6.71 3.39 -5.95
C TYR A 149 7.17 3.04 -4.54
N LEU A 150 7.91 3.96 -3.92
CA LEU A 150 8.33 3.85 -2.53
C LEU A 150 7.81 5.04 -1.74
N SER A 151 7.11 4.78 -0.65
CA SER A 151 6.71 5.80 0.30
C SER A 151 7.61 5.76 1.54
N LEU A 152 8.05 6.94 1.98
CA LEU A 152 9.00 7.09 3.07
C LEU A 152 8.42 7.92 4.22
N GLY A 153 8.38 7.30 5.40
CA GLY A 153 8.09 7.97 6.64
C GLY A 153 9.30 8.73 7.24
N PRO A 154 9.14 9.31 8.44
CA PRO A 154 10.21 10.03 9.13
C PRO A 154 11.44 9.15 9.42
N ARG A 155 11.22 7.84 9.66
CA ARG A 155 12.26 6.84 9.96
C ARG A 155 12.74 6.13 8.69
N HIS A 156 13.24 6.86 7.71
CA HIS A 156 13.78 6.29 6.46
C HIS A 156 15.30 6.11 6.51
N ASN A 157 15.85 5.35 5.57
CA ASN A 157 17.30 5.26 5.34
C ASN A 157 17.74 6.44 4.44
N PRO A 158 18.58 7.39 4.94
CA PRO A 158 18.98 8.56 4.15
C PRO A 158 19.70 8.21 2.85
N ALA A 159 20.49 7.13 2.85
CA ALA A 159 21.20 6.68 1.65
C ALA A 159 20.23 6.20 0.55
N THR A 160 19.03 5.74 0.93
CA THR A 160 18.01 5.29 -0.01
C THR A 160 17.33 6.48 -0.68
N ILE A 161 17.01 7.56 0.03
CA ILE A 161 16.37 8.75 -0.58
C ILE A 161 17.13 9.22 -1.81
N ALA A 162 18.47 9.26 -1.73
CA ALA A 162 19.31 9.78 -2.79
C ALA A 162 19.21 8.99 -4.12
N ILE A 163 18.67 7.76 -4.11
CA ILE A 163 18.57 6.94 -5.32
C ILE A 163 17.14 6.81 -5.86
N ILE A 164 16.13 7.30 -5.14
CA ILE A 164 14.73 7.19 -5.56
C ILE A 164 14.41 8.35 -6.52
N PRO A 165 13.96 8.06 -7.75
CA PRO A 165 13.49 9.09 -8.67
C PRO A 165 12.37 9.93 -8.05
N PRO A 166 12.35 11.26 -8.27
CA PRO A 166 11.32 12.13 -7.70
C PRO A 166 9.88 11.69 -8.05
N ASP A 167 9.67 11.21 -9.28
CA ASP A 167 8.40 10.68 -9.79
C ASP A 167 8.01 9.31 -9.22
N ARG A 168 8.88 8.67 -8.43
CA ARG A 168 8.64 7.38 -7.75
C ARG A 168 8.70 7.45 -6.23
N LEU A 169 9.00 8.64 -5.69
CA LEU A 169 9.08 8.90 -4.27
C LEU A 169 7.78 9.49 -3.75
N LEU A 170 7.20 8.85 -2.75
CA LEU A 170 6.07 9.33 -1.97
C LEU A 170 6.52 9.63 -0.52
N ARG A 171 5.82 10.54 0.14
CA ARG A 171 6.02 10.85 1.55
C ARG A 171 4.85 10.33 2.36
N GLU A 172 5.11 9.86 3.56
CA GLU A 172 4.07 9.47 4.51
C GLU A 172 4.38 9.92 5.94
N THR A 173 3.38 9.89 6.81
CA THR A 173 3.56 10.12 8.24
C THR A 173 3.21 8.93 9.11
N ASP A 174 2.95 7.78 8.51
CA ASP A 174 2.69 6.57 9.27
C ASP A 174 3.89 6.18 10.15
N GLN A 175 3.62 5.93 11.43
CA GLN A 175 4.64 5.60 12.43
C GLN A 175 4.37 4.30 13.16
N ILE A 176 3.29 3.61 12.78
CA ILE A 176 2.86 2.36 13.41
C ILE A 176 3.90 1.26 13.15
#